data_AF-A0A1W1XK75-F1
#
_entry.id   AF-A0A1W1XK75-F1
#
_cell.length_a   1.000
_cell.length_b   1.000
_cell.length_c   1.000
_cell.angle_alpha   90.00
_cell.angle_beta   90.00
_cell.angle_gamma   90.00
#
_symmetry.space_group_name_H-M   'P 1'
#
loop_
_entity.id
_entity.type
_entity.pdbx_description
1 polymer ?
#
loop_
_entity_poly.entity_id
_entity_poly.type
_entity_poly.pdbx_seq_one_letter_code
_entity_poly.pdbx_strand_id
1 'polypeptide(L)'
;MDRRSEFVTFLASLLPGAGYMYFGMIRFGIETMLLFFIVPKILHLVGLGFIAYIFSIPFWLYTFFDTYRVAHKFDRGEIIEDKSWFSNNSLGEINISNKGWTSFAWVLIVIGVIAILNKIFASYDIFYSVRLYIVPAIFILIGIYLLFKGKDRI
;
A
#
# COMPACT_ATOMS: atom_id res chain seq x y z
N MET A 1 -26.04 20.27 8.31
CA MET A 1 -25.27 19.72 7.18
C MET A 1 -26.01 18.49 6.72
N ASP A 2 -26.31 18.38 5.43
CA ASP A 2 -27.02 17.21 4.90
C ASP A 2 -26.11 15.99 4.94
N ARG A 3 -26.64 14.87 5.45
CA ARG A 3 -25.91 13.60 5.53
C ARG A 3 -25.52 13.15 4.13
N ARG A 4 -24.24 12.81 3.94
CA ARG A 4 -23.77 12.27 2.65
C ARG A 4 -24.31 10.85 2.43
N SER A 5 -24.48 10.47 1.17
CA SER A 5 -24.92 9.10 0.83
C SER A 5 -23.86 8.07 1.21
N GLU A 6 -24.23 7.09 2.03
CA GLU A 6 -23.37 5.97 2.43
C GLU A 6 -22.92 5.11 1.24
N PHE A 7 -23.79 4.96 0.23
CA PHE A 7 -23.46 4.22 -0.98
C PHE A 7 -22.36 4.92 -1.79
N VAL A 8 -22.44 6.25 -1.92
CA VAL A 8 -21.39 7.02 -2.61
C VAL A 8 -20.11 7.03 -1.78
N THR A 9 -20.20 7.12 -0.46
CA THR A 9 -19.04 6.97 0.44
C THR A 9 -18.34 5.63 0.24
N PHE A 10 -19.09 4.53 0.13
CA PHE A 10 -18.54 3.21 -0.16
C PHE A 10 -17.84 3.17 -1.52
N LEU A 11 -18.49 3.65 -2.58
CA LEU A 11 -17.89 3.67 -3.92
C LEU A 11 -16.62 4.54 -3.97
N ALA A 12 -16.64 5.69 -3.29
CA ALA A 12 -15.49 6.59 -3.21
C ALA A 12 -14.36 6.00 -2.36
N SER A 13 -14.65 5.26 -1.28
CA SER A 13 -13.62 4.67 -0.42
C SER A 13 -12.91 3.46 -1.06
N LEU A 14 -13.52 2.82 -2.07
CA LEU A 14 -12.86 1.76 -2.85
C LEU A 14 -11.63 2.26 -3.61
N LEU A 15 -11.57 3.55 -3.97
CA LEU A 15 -10.39 4.16 -4.54
C LEU A 15 -9.62 4.90 -3.44
N PRO A 16 -8.40 4.45 -3.09
CA PRO A 16 -7.63 5.05 -2.00
C PRO A 16 -7.38 6.53 -2.32
N GLY A 17 -7.89 7.43 -1.47
CA GLY A 17 -7.83 8.87 -1.69
C GLY A 17 -9.14 9.53 -2.15
N ALA A 18 -9.99 8.85 -2.92
CA ALA A 18 -11.23 9.45 -3.46
C ALA A 18 -12.27 9.69 -2.36
N GLY A 19 -12.35 8.79 -1.38
CA GLY A 19 -13.17 8.94 -0.19
C GLY A 19 -12.91 10.26 0.56
N TYR A 20 -11.65 10.62 0.76
CA TYR A 20 -11.26 11.87 1.41
C TYR A 20 -11.71 13.10 0.60
N MET A 21 -11.56 13.06 -0.73
CA MET A 21 -12.02 14.16 -1.60
C MET A 21 -13.53 14.36 -1.53
N TYR A 22 -14.31 13.28 -1.41
CA TYR A 22 -15.77 13.36 -1.28
C TYR A 22 -16.22 14.11 -0.01
N PHE A 23 -15.44 14.03 1.06
CA PHE A 23 -15.64 14.80 2.30
C PHE A 23 -14.91 16.14 2.34
N GLY A 24 -14.31 16.58 1.22
CA GLY A 24 -13.69 17.91 1.09
C GLY A 24 -12.19 17.96 1.40
N MET A 25 -11.55 16.85 1.78
CA MET A 25 -10.11 16.75 2.00
C MET A 25 -9.38 16.50 0.66
N ILE A 26 -9.36 17.51 -0.21
CA ILE A 26 -8.88 17.37 -1.58
C ILE A 26 -7.36 17.12 -1.60
N ARG A 27 -6.56 17.93 -0.89
CA ARG A 27 -5.09 17.79 -0.89
C ARG A 27 -4.68 16.45 -0.33
N PHE A 28 -5.23 16.07 0.82
CA PHE A 28 -4.96 14.77 1.44
C PHE A 28 -5.33 13.60 0.52
N GLY A 29 -6.49 13.70 -0.13
CA GLY A 29 -6.97 12.68 -1.06
C GLY A 29 -6.03 12.49 -2.25
N ILE A 30 -5.55 13.58 -2.86
CA ILE A 30 -4.64 13.53 -4.01
C ILE A 30 -3.30 12.92 -3.59
N GLU A 31 -2.75 13.35 -2.46
CA GLU A 31 -1.49 12.84 -1.94
C GLU A 31 -1.58 11.34 -1.63
N THR A 32 -2.70 10.91 -1.04
CA THR A 32 -2.96 9.50 -0.74
C THR A 32 -3.08 8.66 -2.01
N MET A 33 -3.75 9.16 -3.06
CA MET A 33 -3.79 8.51 -4.37
C MET A 33 -2.39 8.39 -4.97
N LEU A 34 -1.61 9.48 -4.96
CA LEU A 34 -0.26 9.49 -5.50
C LEU A 34 0.63 8.48 -4.76
N LEU A 35 0.57 8.43 -3.43
CA LEU A 35 1.31 7.45 -2.64
C LEU A 35 0.92 6.02 -3.01
N PHE A 36 -0.37 5.74 -3.15
CA PHE A 36 -0.86 4.40 -3.50
C PHE A 36 -0.37 3.92 -4.87
N PHE A 37 -0.31 4.79 -5.88
CA PHE A 37 0.13 4.39 -7.23
C PHE A 37 1.63 4.46 -7.43
N ILE A 38 2.31 5.48 -6.89
CA ILE A 38 3.73 5.75 -7.16
C ILE A 38 4.62 4.82 -6.34
N VAL A 39 4.34 4.63 -5.05
CA VAL A 39 5.23 3.83 -4.17
C VAL A 39 5.39 2.38 -4.67
N PRO A 40 4.32 1.64 -5.00
CA PRO A 40 4.44 0.29 -5.57
C PRO A 40 5.22 0.26 -6.88
N LYS A 41 5.04 1.27 -7.75
CA LYS A 41 5.76 1.36 -9.02
C LYS A 41 7.26 1.56 -8.83
N ILE A 42 7.66 2.44 -7.90
CA ILE A 42 9.07 2.66 -7.55
C ILE A 42 9.66 1.37 -6.97
N LEU A 43 8.97 0.74 -6.02
CA LEU A 43 9.41 -0.53 -5.42
C LEU A 43 9.62 -1.61 -6.48
N HIS A 44 8.72 -1.71 -7.46
CA HIS A 44 8.87 -2.65 -8.57
C HIS A 44 10.08 -2.33 -9.45
N LEU A 45 10.31 -1.06 -9.78
CA LEU A 45 11.46 -0.61 -10.58
C LEU A 45 12.80 -0.92 -9.90
N VAL A 46 12.83 -0.83 -8.57
CA VAL A 46 14.01 -1.08 -7.72
C VAL A 46 14.20 -2.59 -7.45
N GLY A 47 13.33 -3.44 -8.00
CA GLY A 47 13.37 -4.90 -7.84
C GLY A 47 12.70 -5.42 -6.56
N LEU A 48 12.14 -4.54 -5.74
CA LEU A 48 11.45 -4.84 -4.48
C LEU A 48 9.94 -5.02 -4.66
N GLY A 49 9.50 -5.51 -5.83
CA GLY A 49 8.09 -5.66 -6.17
C GLY A 49 7.30 -6.53 -5.19
N PHE A 50 7.94 -7.46 -4.47
CA PHE A 50 7.27 -8.24 -3.42
C PHE A 50 6.77 -7.36 -2.25
N ILE A 51 7.56 -6.36 -1.84
CA ILE A 51 7.18 -5.42 -0.79
C ILE A 51 6.03 -4.51 -1.24
N ALA A 52 5.91 -4.27 -2.54
CA ALA A 52 4.82 -3.46 -3.09
C ALA A 52 3.43 -4.03 -2.75
N TYR A 53 3.26 -5.35 -2.75
CA TYR A 53 2.00 -6.00 -2.36
C TYR A 53 1.72 -5.88 -0.86
N ILE A 54 2.75 -6.04 -0.04
CA ILE A 54 2.69 -5.89 1.42
C ILE A 54 2.36 -4.44 1.80
N PHE A 55 2.77 -3.46 1.00
CA PHE A 55 2.38 -2.07 1.19
C PHE A 55 0.95 -1.80 0.70
N SER A 56 0.64 -2.17 -0.55
CA SER A 56 -0.59 -1.72 -1.24
C SER A 56 -1.86 -2.23 -0.58
N ILE A 57 -1.93 -3.52 -0.18
CA ILE A 57 -3.17 -4.10 0.37
C ILE A 57 -3.50 -3.50 1.75
N PRO A 58 -2.58 -3.50 2.74
CA PRO A 58 -2.85 -2.88 4.03
C PRO A 58 -3.08 -1.37 3.91
N PHE A 59 -2.35 -0.68 3.03
CA PHE A 59 -2.56 0.74 2.79
C PHE A 59 -3.96 1.03 2.23
N TRP A 60 -4.41 0.24 1.25
CA TRP A 60 -5.76 0.34 0.72
C TRP A 60 -6.83 0.14 1.80
N LEU A 61 -6.72 -0.94 2.58
CA LEU A 61 -7.62 -1.20 3.71
C LEU A 61 -7.62 -0.06 4.73
N TYR A 62 -6.44 0.45 5.07
CA TYR A 62 -6.30 1.60 5.97
C TYR A 62 -7.08 2.81 5.44
N THR A 63 -6.86 3.20 4.17
CA THR A 63 -7.56 4.35 3.58
C THR A 63 -9.07 4.14 3.46
N PHE A 64 -9.50 2.90 3.23
CA PHE A 64 -10.91 2.53 3.20
C PHE A 64 -11.56 2.76 4.58
N PHE A 65 -11.02 2.14 5.63
CA PHE A 65 -11.57 2.29 6.98
C PHE A 65 -11.45 3.72 7.51
N ASP A 66 -10.36 4.40 7.18
CA ASP A 66 -10.15 5.76 7.62
C ASP A 66 -11.09 6.75 6.92
N THR A 67 -11.47 6.51 5.66
CA THR A 67 -12.57 7.25 5.02
C THR A 67 -13.87 7.14 5.81
N TYR A 68 -14.21 5.97 6.35
CA TYR A 68 -15.40 5.81 7.19
C TYR A 68 -15.28 6.53 8.53
N ARG A 69 -14.08 6.62 9.11
CA ARG A 69 -13.84 7.45 10.29
C ARG A 69 -14.08 8.92 9.99
N VAL A 70 -13.65 9.38 8.81
CA VAL A 70 -13.90 10.75 8.31
C VAL A 70 -15.40 10.97 8.06
N ALA A 71 -16.09 10.01 7.46
CA ALA A 71 -17.55 10.06 7.26
C ALA A 71 -18.29 10.22 8.59
N HIS A 72 -17.93 9.43 9.61
CA HIS A 72 -18.53 9.55 10.94
C HIS A 72 -18.24 10.91 11.61
N LYS A 73 -17.08 11.52 11.36
CA LYS A 73 -16.78 12.89 11.84
C LYS A 73 -17.66 13.91 11.14
N PHE A 74 -17.81 13.78 9.81
CA PHE A 74 -18.70 14.63 9.01
C PHE A 74 -20.13 14.58 9.53
N ASP A 75 -20.65 13.38 9.80
CA ASP A 75 -22.03 13.19 10.26
C ASP A 75 -22.27 13.76 11.68
N ARG A 76 -21.22 13.86 12.51
CA ARG A 76 -21.27 14.55 13.81
C ARG A 76 -21.19 16.08 13.70
N GLY A 77 -21.02 16.62 12.49
CA GLY A 77 -20.85 18.06 12.26
C GLY A 77 -19.47 18.58 12.68
N GLU A 78 -18.47 17.69 12.81
CA GLU A 78 -17.09 18.13 13.05
C GLU A 78 -16.51 18.79 11.79
N ILE A 79 -15.72 19.85 11.99
CA ILE A 79 -15.00 20.49 10.88
C ILE A 79 -13.90 19.55 10.40
N ILE A 80 -13.92 19.24 9.11
CA ILE A 80 -12.90 18.41 8.47
C ILE A 80 -11.90 19.35 7.79
N GLU A 81 -10.73 19.46 8.39
CA GLU A 81 -9.64 20.24 7.81
C GLU A 81 -8.97 19.46 6.67
N ASP A 82 -8.66 20.16 5.58
CA ASP A 82 -7.87 19.61 4.47
C ASP A 82 -6.40 19.51 4.89
N LYS A 83 -6.05 18.33 5.40
CA LYS A 83 -4.70 18.01 5.85
C LYS A 83 -3.80 17.67 4.67
N SER A 84 -2.50 17.63 4.91
CA SER A 84 -1.52 17.18 3.94
C SER A 84 -0.46 16.36 4.63
N TRP A 85 0.00 15.30 3.97
CA TRP A 85 1.16 14.52 4.34
C TRP A 85 2.46 15.33 4.27
N PHE A 86 2.50 16.36 3.43
CA PHE A 86 3.72 17.11 3.11
C PHE A 86 3.68 18.58 3.54
N SER A 87 2.50 19.19 3.59
CA SER A 87 2.28 20.59 3.96
C SER A 87 2.05 20.69 5.46
N ASN A 88 3.13 20.61 6.23
CA ASN A 88 3.12 21.19 7.57
C ASN A 88 3.11 22.72 7.42
N ASN A 89 1.95 23.35 7.58
CA ASN A 89 1.87 24.80 7.81
C ASN A 89 2.44 25.22 9.18
N SER A 90 3.18 24.33 9.85
CA SER A 90 4.14 24.65 10.91
C SER A 90 5.55 24.88 10.34
N LEU A 91 5.69 25.68 9.28
CA LEU A 91 6.94 26.42 8.99
C LEU A 91 7.18 27.55 10.02
N GLY A 92 6.78 27.30 11.27
CA GLY A 92 7.07 28.03 12.48
C GLY A 92 7.26 26.96 13.56
N GLU A 93 8.52 26.71 13.91
CA GLU A 93 8.95 25.80 14.98
C GLU A 93 8.47 24.34 14.86
N ILE A 94 8.78 23.67 13.75
CA ILE A 94 9.06 22.25 13.89
C ILE A 94 10.37 22.15 14.68
N ASN A 95 10.27 21.89 15.98
CA ASN A 95 11.39 21.36 16.75
C ASN A 95 11.61 19.92 16.26
N ILE A 96 12.20 19.82 15.07
CA ILE A 96 12.55 18.57 14.40
C ILE A 96 13.62 17.95 15.27
N SER A 97 13.22 17.08 16.20
CA SER A 97 14.17 16.19 16.83
C SER A 97 14.91 15.46 15.71
N ASN A 98 16.21 15.70 15.60
CA ASN A 98 17.13 15.08 14.63
C ASN A 98 16.94 13.55 14.55
N LYS A 99 16.39 12.94 15.60
CA LYS A 99 16.12 11.51 15.72
C LYS A 99 15.15 10.97 14.66
N GLY A 100 14.07 11.69 14.31
CA GLY A 100 13.06 11.20 13.37
C GLY A 100 13.56 11.12 11.92
N TRP A 101 14.24 12.18 11.47
CA TRP A 101 14.86 12.23 10.14
C TRP A 101 16.04 11.25 10.02
N THR A 102 16.78 11.04 11.11
CA THR A 102 17.84 10.02 11.14
C THR A 102 17.28 8.62 10.96
N SER A 103 16.15 8.27 11.59
CA SER A 103 15.49 6.98 11.37
C SER A 103 15.00 6.81 9.93
N PHE A 104 14.39 7.85 9.34
CA PHE A 104 13.95 7.79 7.95
C PHE A 104 15.13 7.63 6.98
N ALA A 105 16.23 8.33 7.22
CA ALA A 105 17.47 8.20 6.44
C ALA A 105 18.05 6.77 6.53
N TRP A 106 18.10 6.18 7.73
CA TRP A 106 18.53 4.78 7.90
C TRP A 106 17.65 3.80 7.15
N VAL A 107 16.32 3.95 7.20
CA VAL A 107 15.38 3.13 6.44
C VAL A 107 15.66 3.23 4.94
N LEU A 108 15.90 4.43 4.43
CA LEU A 108 16.18 4.65 3.01
C LEU A 108 17.51 4.01 2.58
N ILE A 109 18.56 4.13 3.40
CA ILE A 109 19.86 3.47 3.17
C ILE A 109 19.68 1.95 3.14
N VAL A 110 18.99 1.37 4.11
CA VAL A 110 18.75 -0.07 4.20
C VAL A 110 17.97 -0.58 2.98
N ILE A 111 16.90 0.13 2.58
CA ILE A 111 16.14 -0.19 1.37
C ILE A 111 17.05 -0.15 0.13
N GLY A 112 17.91 0.87 0.00
CA GLY A 112 18.86 0.99 -1.09
C GLY A 112 19.87 -0.15 -1.15
N VAL A 113 20.43 -0.56 0.00
CA VAL A 113 21.36 -1.70 0.09
C VAL A 113 20.65 -3.01 -0.28
N ILE A 114 19.44 -3.25 0.24
CA ILE A 114 18.65 -4.44 -0.10
C ILE A 114 18.34 -4.49 -1.60
N ALA A 115 18.03 -3.34 -2.22
CA ALA A 115 17.80 -3.26 -3.66
C ALA A 115 19.03 -3.63 -4.48
N ILE A 116 20.21 -3.13 -4.10
CA ILE A 116 21.48 -3.47 -4.76
C ILE A 116 21.77 -4.96 -4.61
N LEU A 117 21.65 -5.51 -3.39
CA LEU A 117 21.83 -6.94 -3.14
C LEU A 117 20.86 -7.75 -3.98
N ASN A 118 19.57 -7.40 -3.99
CA ASN A 118 18.57 -8.08 -4.79
C ASN A 118 18.91 -8.05 -6.29
N LYS A 119 19.48 -6.95 -6.82
CA LYS A 119 19.93 -6.89 -8.22
C LYS A 119 21.16 -7.76 -8.49
N ILE A 120 22.11 -7.82 -7.56
CA ILE A 120 23.28 -8.70 -7.65
C ILE A 120 22.83 -10.16 -7.61
N PHE A 121 22.00 -10.55 -6.64
CA PHE A 121 21.47 -11.90 -6.51
C PHE A 121 20.52 -12.27 -7.67
N ALA A 122 19.73 -11.34 -8.18
CA ALA A 122 18.87 -11.57 -9.35
C ALA A 122 19.68 -11.73 -10.65
N SER A 123 20.87 -11.12 -10.73
CA SER A 123 21.81 -11.32 -11.85
C SER A 123 22.42 -12.73 -11.84
N TYR A 124 22.47 -13.40 -10.69
CA TYR A 124 22.68 -14.84 -10.63
C TYR A 124 21.34 -15.51 -10.90
N ASP A 125 21.08 -15.83 -12.17
CA ASP A 125 19.82 -16.33 -12.79
C ASP A 125 19.16 -17.56 -12.13
N ILE A 126 19.77 -18.06 -11.06
CA ILE A 126 19.36 -19.20 -10.26
C ILE A 126 17.99 -18.94 -9.60
N PHE A 127 17.75 -17.76 -9.03
CA PHE A 127 16.46 -17.48 -8.36
C PHE A 127 15.29 -17.27 -9.33
N TYR A 128 15.54 -16.67 -10.50
CA TYR A 128 14.50 -16.48 -11.52
C TYR A 128 14.10 -17.81 -12.15
N SER A 129 15.10 -18.61 -12.54
CA SER A 129 14.90 -19.96 -13.08
C SER A 129 14.18 -20.86 -12.08
N VAL A 130 14.66 -20.91 -10.82
CA VAL A 130 14.05 -21.73 -9.76
C VAL A 130 12.59 -21.33 -9.52
N ARG A 131 12.26 -20.03 -9.47
CA ARG A 131 10.88 -19.57 -9.26
C ARG A 131 9.96 -19.87 -10.44
N LEU A 132 10.47 -19.76 -11.67
CA LEU A 132 9.69 -20.00 -12.90
C LEU A 132 9.32 -21.48 -13.05
N TYR A 133 10.18 -22.41 -12.64
CA TYR A 133 9.94 -23.86 -12.78
C TYR A 133 9.34 -24.51 -11.53
N ILE A 134 9.69 -24.09 -10.31
CA ILE A 134 9.21 -24.73 -9.08
C ILE A 134 7.71 -24.50 -8.86
N VAL A 135 7.20 -23.29 -9.08
CA VAL A 135 5.80 -22.97 -8.80
C VAL A 135 4.85 -23.80 -9.70
N PRO A 136 5.04 -23.86 -11.03
CA PRO A 136 4.26 -24.76 -11.89
C PRO A 136 4.43 -26.24 -11.53
N ALA A 137 5.64 -26.68 -11.18
CA ALA A 137 5.89 -28.07 -10.77
C ALA A 137 5.10 -28.45 -9.50
N ILE A 138 5.04 -27.56 -8.51
CA ILE A 138 4.22 -27.77 -7.30
C ILE A 138 2.74 -27.87 -7.67
N PHE A 139 2.22 -27.00 -8.55
CA PHE A 139 0.83 -27.08 -9.00
C PHE A 139 0.52 -28.40 -9.72
N ILE A 140 1.43 -28.87 -10.58
CA ILE A 140 1.29 -30.17 -11.28
C ILE A 140 1.29 -31.32 -10.26
N LEU A 141 2.21 -31.33 -9.30
CA LEU A 141 2.27 -32.37 -8.26
C LEU A 141 1.01 -32.38 -7.38
N ILE A 142 0.52 -31.21 -6.99
CA ILE A 142 -0.75 -31.07 -6.24
C ILE A 142 -1.92 -31.61 -7.07
N GLY A 143 -1.97 -31.27 -8.37
CA GLY A 143 -3.00 -31.77 -9.28
C GLY A 143 -2.98 -33.29 -9.42
N ILE A 144 -1.79 -33.88 -9.60
CA ILE A 144 -1.60 -35.33 -9.65
C ILE A 144 -2.05 -35.98 -8.33
N TYR A 145 -1.62 -35.44 -7.19
CA TYR A 145 -2.00 -35.93 -5.87
C TYR A 145 -3.53 -35.91 -5.66
N LEU A 146 -4.21 -34.85 -6.09
CA LEU A 146 -5.67 -34.74 -6.01
C LEU A 146 -6.38 -35.78 -6.89
N LEU A 147 -5.87 -36.06 -8.10
CA LEU A 147 -6.43 -37.10 -8.98
C LEU A 147 -6.35 -38.49 -8.36
N PHE A 148 -5.21 -38.84 -7.74
CA PHE A 148 -5.05 -40.14 -7.08
C PHE A 148 -5.92 -40.24 -5.82
N LYS A 149 -5.94 -39.20 -4.98
CA LYS A 149 -6.77 -39.18 -3.77
C LYS A 149 -8.28 -39.20 -4.06
N GLY A 150 -8.71 -38.65 -5.20
CA GLY A 150 -10.10 -38.72 -5.65
C GLY A 150 -10.53 -40.12 -6.09
N LYS A 151 -9.59 -40.94 -6.57
CA LYS A 151 -9.85 -42.32 -6.99
C LYS A 151 -10.11 -43.27 -5.82
N ASP A 152 -9.57 -42.97 -4.63
CA ASP A 152 -9.77 -43.78 -3.41
C ASP A 152 -11.10 -43.50 -2.70
N ARG A 153 -11.93 -42.57 -3.22
CA ARG A 153 -13.22 -42.17 -2.65
C ARG A 153 -14.43 -42.59 -3.51
N ILE A 154 -14.22 -43.35 -4.59
CA ILE A 154 -15.24 -43.94 -5.46
C ILE A 154 -15.13 -45.47 -5.33
#